data_AF-A0A1Z4N1U5-F1
#
_entry.id   AF-A0A1Z4N1U5-F1
#
_cell.length_a   1.000
_cell.length_b   1.000
_cell.length_c   1.000
_cell.angle_alpha   90.00
_cell.angle_beta   90.00
_cell.angle_gamma   90.00
#
_symmetry.space_group_name_H-M   'P 1'
#
loop_
_entity.id
_entity.type
_entity.pdbx_description
1 polymer ?
#
loop_
_entity_poly.entity_id
_entity_poly.type
_entity_poly.pdbx_seq_one_letter_code
_entity_poly.pdbx_strand_id
1 'polypeptide(L)'
;MLDIPTPVIAYLLTFIIEELSLAYLLVKKDGCLSAWGGKLAVYGVSNLQAGEYITEQVFFLEGLLPLDDFPLFLPRMKTEYGICADVHLFPSEEGDWVLMLDATRDESHKSLVQQQANEFSLLQEKLIKIFQQESNQN
;
A
#
# COMPACT_ATOMS: atom_id res chain seq x y z
N MET A 1 -15.87 -22.09 -7.59
CA MET A 1 -15.39 -22.56 -6.27
C MET A 1 -13.88 -22.64 -6.34
N LEU A 2 -13.17 -22.14 -5.34
CA LEU A 2 -11.73 -22.39 -5.21
C LEU A 2 -11.55 -23.90 -4.98
N ASP A 3 -10.89 -24.57 -5.91
CA ASP A 3 -10.44 -25.97 -5.76
C ASP A 3 -9.22 -26.02 -4.83
N ILE A 4 -9.39 -25.48 -3.62
CA ILE A 4 -8.34 -25.31 -2.63
C ILE A 4 -8.83 -25.87 -1.29
N PRO A 5 -8.09 -26.81 -0.68
CA PRO A 5 -8.46 -27.36 0.63
C PRO A 5 -8.56 -26.28 1.72
N THR A 6 -9.54 -26.42 2.60
CA THR A 6 -9.77 -25.48 3.73
C THR A 6 -8.52 -25.21 4.58
N PRO A 7 -7.65 -26.19 4.90
CA PRO A 7 -6.44 -25.91 5.68
C PRO A 7 -5.48 -24.93 4.98
N VAL A 8 -5.41 -24.99 3.65
CA VAL A 8 -4.58 -24.08 2.85
C VAL A 8 -5.17 -22.67 2.89
N ILE A 9 -6.50 -22.54 2.74
CA ILE A 9 -7.19 -21.25 2.84
C ILE A 9 -6.98 -20.63 4.24
N ALA A 10 -7.15 -21.42 5.30
CA ALA A 10 -6.97 -20.95 6.67
C ALA A 10 -5.53 -20.48 6.94
N TYR A 11 -4.54 -21.22 6.42
CA TYR A 11 -3.14 -20.83 6.51
C TYR A 11 -2.87 -19.50 5.77
N LEU A 12 -3.35 -19.37 4.54
CA LEU A 12 -3.19 -18.14 3.74
C LEU A 12 -3.86 -16.94 4.40
N LEU A 13 -5.07 -17.10 4.94
CA LEU A 13 -5.75 -16.04 5.67
C LEU A 13 -4.96 -15.62 6.91
N THR A 14 -4.46 -16.58 7.69
CA THR A 14 -3.63 -16.28 8.87
C THR A 14 -2.35 -15.53 8.46
N PHE A 15 -1.69 -15.96 7.39
CA PHE A 15 -0.52 -15.29 6.84
C PHE A 15 -0.84 -13.85 6.44
N ILE A 16 -1.92 -13.62 5.67
CA ILE A 16 -2.31 -12.27 5.22
C ILE A 16 -2.68 -11.37 6.42
N ILE A 17 -3.42 -11.90 7.40
CA ILE A 17 -3.82 -11.15 8.59
C ILE A 17 -2.59 -10.71 9.39
N GLU A 18 -1.62 -11.62 9.57
CA GLU A 18 -0.48 -11.37 10.44
C GLU A 18 0.67 -10.66 9.73
N GLU A 19 1.16 -11.22 8.63
CA GLU A 19 2.37 -10.77 7.93
C GLU A 19 2.14 -9.57 7.02
N LEU A 20 0.93 -9.44 6.46
CA LEU A 20 0.57 -8.30 5.61
C LEU A 20 -0.28 -7.27 6.36
N SER A 21 -0.38 -7.39 7.69
CA SER A 21 -1.13 -6.46 8.54
C SER A 21 -2.48 -6.04 7.96
N LEU A 22 -3.29 -7.02 7.53
CA LEU A 22 -4.58 -6.79 6.88
C LEU A 22 -5.43 -5.78 7.64
N ALA A 23 -5.95 -4.78 6.93
CA ALA A 23 -7.01 -3.90 7.41
C ALA A 23 -8.06 -3.67 6.33
N TYR A 24 -9.30 -3.43 6.73
CA TYR A 24 -10.38 -3.20 5.78
C TYR A 24 -11.43 -2.20 6.27
N LEU A 25 -12.13 -1.60 5.32
CA LEU A 25 -13.30 -0.74 5.49
C LEU A 25 -14.39 -1.18 4.50
N LEU A 26 -15.65 -1.08 4.90
CA LEU A 26 -16.82 -1.17 4.04
C LEU A 26 -17.53 0.18 4.08
N VAL A 27 -17.65 0.81 2.93
CA VAL A 27 -18.28 2.11 2.74
C VAL A 27 -19.55 1.90 1.93
N LYS A 28 -20.70 2.34 2.45
CA LYS A 28 -21.96 2.26 1.71
C LYS A 28 -21.92 3.20 0.50
N LYS A 29 -22.82 2.98 -0.45
CA LYS A 29 -22.95 3.83 -1.65
C LYS A 29 -23.35 5.29 -1.35
N ASP A 30 -23.84 5.57 -0.14
CA ASP A 30 -24.08 6.92 0.35
C ASP A 30 -22.81 7.62 0.89
N GLY A 31 -21.66 6.93 0.92
CA GLY A 31 -20.38 7.43 1.41
C GLY A 31 -20.14 7.20 2.90
N CYS A 32 -21.10 6.60 3.61
CA CYS A 32 -21.01 6.39 5.05
C CYS A 32 -20.28 5.08 5.40
N LEU A 33 -19.47 5.12 6.45
CA LEU A 33 -18.76 3.95 6.96
C LEU A 33 -19.74 2.95 7.59
N SER A 34 -19.73 1.71 7.10
CA SER A 34 -20.62 0.63 7.55
C SER A 34 -19.93 -0.36 8.46
N ALA A 35 -18.73 -0.81 8.07
CA ALA A 35 -17.96 -1.79 8.82
C ALA A 35 -16.46 -1.56 8.61
N TRP A 36 -15.64 -2.04 9.54
CA TRP A 36 -14.19 -2.00 9.43
C TRP A 36 -13.55 -3.06 10.32
N GLY A 37 -12.27 -3.34 10.10
CA GLY A 37 -11.53 -4.30 10.91
C GLY A 37 -10.06 -4.42 10.54
N GLY A 38 -9.38 -5.33 11.22
CA GLY A 38 -7.94 -5.57 11.04
C GLY A 38 -7.07 -4.49 11.68
N LYS A 39 -5.82 -4.37 11.20
CA LYS A 39 -4.76 -3.56 11.84
C LYS A 39 -4.78 -2.08 11.41
N LEU A 40 -5.94 -1.44 11.30
CA LEU A 40 -6.11 -0.06 10.78
C LEU A 40 -5.17 0.99 11.38
N ALA A 41 -4.89 0.87 12.69
CA ALA A 41 -4.03 1.80 13.42
C ALA A 41 -2.61 1.87 12.84
N VAL A 42 -2.10 0.78 12.22
CA VAL A 42 -0.76 0.78 11.61
C VAL A 42 -0.71 1.69 10.38
N TYR A 43 -1.84 1.90 9.71
CA TYR A 43 -1.97 2.77 8.56
C TYR A 43 -2.37 4.21 8.93
N GLY A 44 -2.39 4.53 10.23
CA GLY A 44 -2.81 5.84 10.72
C GLY A 44 -4.32 6.05 10.78
N VAL A 45 -5.11 5.03 10.48
CA VAL A 45 -6.57 5.09 10.55
C VAL A 45 -7.01 4.69 11.95
N SER A 46 -7.59 5.64 12.69
CA SER A 46 -8.04 5.44 14.06
C SER A 46 -9.30 6.27 14.35
N ASN A 47 -9.97 5.99 15.47
CA ASN A 47 -11.16 6.73 15.92
C ASN A 47 -12.33 6.76 14.93
N LEU A 48 -12.48 5.70 14.13
CA LEU A 48 -13.59 5.57 13.18
C LEU A 48 -14.95 5.52 13.89
N GLN A 49 -15.94 6.15 13.26
CA GLN A 49 -17.33 6.23 13.69
C GLN A 49 -18.22 5.65 12.61
N ALA A 50 -19.09 4.70 13.01
CA ALA A 50 -20.06 4.11 12.11
C ALA A 50 -21.12 5.14 11.70
N GLY A 51 -21.53 5.12 10.45
CA GLY A 51 -22.57 6.01 9.91
C GLY A 51 -22.07 7.40 9.51
N GLU A 52 -20.85 7.78 9.88
CA GLU A 52 -20.23 9.03 9.45
C GLU A 52 -19.59 8.88 8.06
N TYR A 53 -19.44 9.99 7.35
CA TYR A 53 -18.79 10.01 6.03
C TYR A 53 -17.34 9.55 6.14
N ILE A 54 -16.95 8.61 5.28
CA ILE A 54 -15.60 8.05 5.37
C ILE A 54 -14.53 9.08 5.03
N THR A 55 -14.83 10.01 4.13
CA THR A 55 -13.83 10.95 3.63
C THR A 55 -13.48 12.05 4.63
N GLU A 56 -14.34 12.29 5.62
CA GLU A 56 -14.05 13.15 6.77
C GLU A 56 -13.11 12.48 7.79
N GLN A 57 -13.04 11.15 7.78
CA GLN A 57 -12.29 10.34 8.75
C GLN A 57 -11.00 9.77 8.18
N VAL A 58 -10.99 9.50 6.87
CA VAL A 58 -9.87 8.91 6.13
C VAL A 58 -9.67 9.72 4.84
N PHE A 59 -8.92 10.81 4.98
CA PHE A 59 -8.84 11.86 3.97
C PHE A 59 -8.35 11.38 2.58
N PHE A 60 -7.48 10.37 2.51
CA PHE A 60 -6.98 9.88 1.22
C PHE A 60 -8.06 9.21 0.36
N LEU A 61 -9.21 8.86 0.93
CA LEU A 61 -10.35 8.29 0.21
C LEU A 61 -11.24 9.35 -0.45
N GLU A 62 -11.02 10.63 -0.14
CA GLU A 62 -11.73 11.74 -0.78
C GLU A 62 -11.49 11.71 -2.31
N GLY A 63 -12.59 11.80 -3.07
CA GLY A 63 -12.57 11.73 -4.53
C GLY A 63 -12.32 10.33 -5.12
N LEU A 64 -12.14 9.29 -4.30
CA LEU A 64 -12.04 7.89 -4.75
C LEU A 64 -13.34 7.10 -4.58
N LEU A 65 -14.21 7.51 -3.65
CA LEU A 65 -15.44 6.83 -3.30
C LEU A 65 -16.67 7.75 -3.49
N PRO A 66 -17.85 7.20 -3.82
CA PRO A 66 -18.09 5.80 -4.18
C PRO A 66 -17.46 5.43 -5.54
N LEU A 67 -17.22 4.13 -5.76
CA LEU A 67 -16.67 3.63 -7.04
C LEU A 67 -17.74 3.54 -8.11
N ASP A 68 -17.38 3.88 -9.35
CA ASP A 68 -18.18 3.69 -10.57
C ASP A 68 -18.15 2.22 -11.05
N ASP A 69 -18.32 1.26 -10.14
CA ASP A 69 -18.33 -0.20 -10.38
C ASP A 69 -17.02 -0.81 -10.94
N PHE A 70 -15.91 -0.07 -10.92
CA PHE A 70 -14.58 -0.59 -11.27
C PHE A 70 -13.66 -0.65 -10.05
N PRO A 71 -12.88 -1.74 -9.88
CA PRO A 71 -11.88 -1.80 -8.84
C PRO A 71 -10.70 -0.87 -9.14
N LEU A 72 -10.15 -0.29 -8.08
CA LEU A 72 -8.96 0.57 -8.11
C LEU A 72 -7.85 -0.05 -7.27
N PHE A 73 -6.62 0.04 -7.74
CA PHE A 73 -5.45 -0.41 -6.99
C PHE A 73 -4.42 0.70 -6.89
N LEU A 74 -4.07 1.06 -5.65
CA LEU A 74 -3.08 2.08 -5.32
C LEU A 74 -1.88 1.38 -4.68
N PRO A 75 -0.86 1.01 -5.47
CA PRO A 75 0.30 0.30 -4.96
C PRO A 75 1.20 1.24 -4.14
N ARG A 76 1.72 0.72 -3.04
CA ARG A 76 2.80 1.33 -2.25
C ARG A 76 2.51 2.77 -1.81
N MET A 77 1.30 3.02 -1.34
CA MET A 77 0.94 4.29 -0.73
C MET A 77 1.67 4.45 0.61
N LYS A 78 2.44 5.53 0.76
CA LYS A 78 3.09 5.86 2.02
C LYS A 78 2.09 6.51 2.95
N THR A 79 1.94 5.94 4.13
CA THR A 79 1.19 6.54 5.22
C THR A 79 2.10 7.50 5.99
N GLU A 80 1.50 8.42 6.75
CA GLU A 80 2.24 9.39 7.57
C GLU A 80 3.13 8.74 8.64
N TYR A 81 2.86 7.47 8.97
CA TYR A 81 3.57 6.69 9.98
C TYR A 81 4.73 5.86 9.39
N GLY A 82 5.08 6.07 8.13
CA GLY A 82 6.22 5.42 7.48
C GLY A 82 5.96 4.00 6.99
N ILE A 83 4.74 3.47 7.21
CA ILE A 83 4.30 2.20 6.65
C ILE A 83 3.83 2.43 5.21
N CYS A 84 4.21 1.50 4.34
CA CYS A 84 3.81 1.46 2.95
C CYS A 84 2.65 0.47 2.79
N ALA A 85 1.55 0.90 2.18
CA ALA A 85 0.35 0.08 1.99
C ALA A 85 0.02 -0.11 0.51
N ASP A 86 -0.24 -1.36 0.12
CA ASP A 86 -0.97 -1.67 -1.08
C ASP A 86 -2.47 -1.55 -0.76
N VAL A 87 -3.16 -0.63 -1.44
CA VAL A 87 -4.58 -0.36 -1.19
C VAL A 87 -5.42 -0.83 -2.36
N HIS A 88 -6.35 -1.74 -2.09
CA HIS A 88 -7.30 -2.25 -3.06
C HIS A 88 -8.69 -1.71 -2.74
N LEU A 89 -9.33 -1.08 -3.71
CA LEU A 89 -10.71 -0.67 -3.62
C LEU A 89 -11.52 -1.48 -4.62
N PHE A 90 -12.64 -2.05 -4.20
CA PHE A 90 -13.50 -2.81 -5.10
C PHE A 90 -14.98 -2.71 -4.71
N PRO A 91 -15.89 -2.63 -5.69
CA PRO A 91 -17.32 -2.55 -5.43
C PRO A 91 -17.90 -3.91 -5.07
N SER A 92 -18.98 -3.89 -4.29
CA SER A 92 -19.84 -5.05 -3.97
C SER A 92 -21.30 -4.61 -3.84
N GLU A 93 -22.22 -5.56 -3.69
CA GLU A 93 -23.65 -5.25 -3.47
C GLU A 93 -23.88 -4.44 -2.18
N GLU A 94 -23.04 -4.63 -1.17
CA GLU A 94 -23.16 -3.98 0.15
C GLU A 94 -22.57 -2.55 0.17
N GLY A 95 -21.77 -2.20 -0.85
CA GLY A 95 -20.97 -0.99 -0.89
C GLY A 95 -19.56 -1.27 -1.42
N ASP A 96 -18.68 -0.29 -1.25
CA ASP A 96 -17.31 -0.36 -1.71
C ASP A 96 -16.39 -0.79 -0.56
N TRP A 97 -15.59 -1.81 -0.82
CA TRP A 97 -14.56 -2.28 0.10
C TRP A 97 -13.27 -1.54 -0.14
N VAL A 98 -12.60 -1.19 0.94
CA VAL A 98 -11.22 -0.71 0.95
C VAL A 98 -10.40 -1.71 1.74
N LEU A 99 -9.36 -2.26 1.12
CA LEU A 99 -8.43 -3.21 1.72
C LEU A 99 -7.04 -2.60 1.76
N MET A 100 -6.35 -2.69 2.89
CA MET A 100 -4.97 -2.24 3.06
C MET A 100 -4.10 -3.44 3.47
N LEU A 101 -2.98 -3.59 2.78
CA LEU A 101 -1.97 -4.63 3.00
C LEU A 101 -0.59 -3.99 3.10
N ASP A 102 0.20 -4.41 4.07
CA ASP A 102 1.55 -3.90 4.29
C ASP A 102 2.47 -4.34 3.14
N ALA A 103 3.00 -3.35 2.43
CA ALA A 103 3.92 -3.48 1.32
C ALA A 103 5.32 -2.94 1.67
N THR A 104 5.59 -2.67 2.96
CA THR A 104 6.84 -2.05 3.43
C THR A 104 8.07 -2.90 3.13
N ARG A 105 7.98 -4.23 3.28
CA ARG A 105 9.09 -5.13 2.92
C ARG A 105 9.42 -5.04 1.43
N ASP A 106 8.41 -5.02 0.58
CA ASP A 106 8.59 -4.93 -0.87
C ASP A 106 9.08 -3.54 -1.33
N GLU A 107 8.67 -2.47 -0.66
CA GLU A 107 9.15 -1.12 -0.91
C GLU A 107 10.61 -0.95 -0.48
N SER A 108 10.97 -1.44 0.71
CA SER A 108 12.34 -1.35 1.24
C SER A 108 13.36 -2.07 0.36
N HIS A 109 13.02 -3.26 -0.16
CA HIS A 109 13.90 -4.00 -1.07
C HIS A 109 14.13 -3.26 -2.40
N LYS A 110 13.06 -2.68 -3.00
CA LYS A 110 13.20 -1.90 -4.24
C LYS A 110 13.98 -0.61 -4.02
N SER A 111 13.73 0.08 -2.91
CA SER A 111 14.44 1.30 -2.53
C SER A 111 15.94 1.05 -2.35
N LEU A 112 16.32 -0.02 -1.65
CA LEU A 112 17.71 -0.40 -1.42
C LEU A 112 18.45 -0.69 -2.73
N VAL A 113 17.84 -1.49 -3.61
CA VAL A 113 18.43 -1.82 -4.92
C VAL A 113 18.60 -0.57 -5.78
N GLN A 114 17.59 0.32 -5.79
CA GLN A 114 17.67 1.58 -6.52
C GLN A 114 18.77 2.49 -5.97
N GLN A 115 18.91 2.57 -4.64
CA GLN A 115 19.97 3.36 -4.01
C GLN A 115 21.36 2.82 -4.37
N GLN A 116 21.57 1.51 -4.30
CA GLN A 116 22.84 0.88 -4.68
C GLN A 116 23.19 1.14 -6.16
N ALA A 117 22.21 1.05 -7.06
CA ALA A 117 22.40 1.35 -8.48
C ALA A 117 22.78 2.82 -8.72
N ASN A 118 22.17 3.74 -7.97
CA ASN A 118 22.50 5.16 -8.04
C ASN A 118 23.92 5.44 -7.51
N GLU A 119 24.30 4.86 -6.37
CA GLU A 119 25.64 4.97 -5.79
C GLU A 119 26.71 4.43 -6.74
N PHE A 120 26.46 3.29 -7.39
CA PHE A 120 27.35 2.72 -8.39
C PHE A 120 27.54 3.66 -9.60
N SER A 121 26.44 4.19 -10.14
CA SER A 121 26.48 5.15 -11.25
C SER A 121 27.29 6.40 -10.89
N LEU A 122 27.09 6.94 -9.69
CA LEU A 122 27.83 8.11 -9.18
C LEU A 122 29.33 7.83 -9.04
N LEU A 123 29.72 6.65 -8.56
CA LEU A 123 31.13 6.23 -8.46
C LEU A 123 31.76 6.10 -9.85
N GLN A 124 31.05 5.50 -10.80
CA GLN A 124 31.52 5.34 -12.16
C GLN A 124 31.77 6.70 -12.84
N GLU A 125 30.85 7.66 -12.69
CA GLU A 125 31.03 9.02 -13.20
C GLU A 125 32.26 9.71 -12.59
N LYS A 126 32.48 9.56 -11.29
CA LYS A 126 33.65 10.14 -10.61
C LYS A 126 34.95 9.54 -11.15
N LEU A 127 35.01 8.22 -11.33
CA LEU A 127 36.18 7.54 -11.89
C LEU A 127 36.47 8.00 -13.32
N ILE A 128 35.44 8.10 -14.17
CA ILE A 128 35.59 8.60 -15.55
C ILE A 128 36.17 10.03 -15.54
N LYS A 129 35.66 10.91 -14.67
CA LYS A 129 36.18 12.29 -14.56
C LYS A 129 37.65 12.33 -14.14
N ILE A 130 38.07 11.48 -13.19
CA ILE A 130 39.47 11.39 -12.75
C ILE A 130 40.36 10.92 -13.90
N PHE A 131 39.98 9.83 -14.58
CA PHE A 131 40.75 9.32 -15.73
C PHE A 131 40.87 10.36 -16.86
N GLN A 132 39.82 11.13 -17.14
CA GLN A 132 39.86 12.19 -18.14
C GLN A 132 40.77 13.36 -17.73
N GLN A 133 40.84 13.69 -16.45
CA GLN A 133 41.73 14.74 -15.94
C GLN A 133 43.19 14.31 -16.00
N GLU A 134 43.51 13.07 -15.62
CA GLU A 134 44.88 12.52 -15.71
C GLU A 134 45.34 12.34 -17.16
N SER A 135 44.45 11.95 -18.07
CA SER A 135 44.77 11.79 -19.51
C SER A 135 45.01 13.13 -20.23
N ASN A 136 44.50 14.25 -19.70
CA ASN A 136 44.71 15.59 -20.24
C ASN A 136 45.93 16.31 -19.63
N GLN A 137 46.61 15.70 -18.65
CA GLN A 137 47.82 16.25 -18.02
C GLN A 137 49.13 15.59 -18.49
N ASN A 138 49.05 14.53 -19.30
CA ASN A 138 50.18 13.89 -19.99
C ASN A 138 50.15 14.23 -21.49
#